data_AF-A0A0D1KR64-F1
#
_entry.id   AF-A0A0D1KR64-F1
#
_cell.length_a   1.000
_cell.length_b   1.000
_cell.length_c   1.000
_cell.angle_alpha   90.00
_cell.angle_beta   90.00
_cell.angle_gamma   90.00
#
_symmetry.space_group_name_H-M   'P 1'
#
loop_
_entity.id
_entity.type
_entity.pdbx_description
1 polymer ?
#
loop_
_entity_poly.entity_id
_entity_poly.type
_entity_poly.pdbx_seq_one_letter_code
_entity_poly.pdbx_strand_id
1 'polypeptide(L)' 'MVAAKLADRIIVMDKGEIVGIGTHEELLKTCPLYKKMDESENYMNPLEEDGTKWEEALYQG' A
#
# COMPACT_ATOMS: atom_id res chain seq x y z
N MET A 1 -1.29 -2.13 -5.67
CA MET A 1 -0.95 -3.55 -5.93
C MET A 1 -2.03 -4.51 -5.41
N VAL A 2 -3.08 -4.79 -6.19
CA VAL A 2 -4.16 -5.70 -5.74
C VAL A 2 -3.68 -7.16 -5.64
N ALA A 3 -2.88 -7.62 -6.61
CA ALA A 3 -2.39 -9.01 -6.63
C ALA A 3 -1.38 -9.31 -5.50
N ALA A 4 -0.54 -8.35 -5.12
CA ALA A 4 0.44 -8.58 -4.04
C ALA A 4 -0.23 -8.71 -2.66
N LYS A 5 -1.35 -8.01 -2.42
CA LYS A 5 -2.09 -8.09 -1.16
C LYS A 5 -2.71 -9.47 -0.90
N LEU A 6 -2.98 -10.23 -1.95
CA LEU A 6 -3.57 -11.57 -1.88
C LEU A 6 -2.53 -12.70 -1.84
N ALA A 7 -1.25 -12.37 -1.95
CA ALA A 7 -0.20 -13.38 -1.96
C ALA A 7 0.11 -13.85 -0.53
N ASP A 8 0.25 -15.17 -0.35
CA ASP A 8 0.70 -15.76 0.91
C ASP A 8 2.11 -15.28 1.29
N ARG A 9 2.93 -14.95 0.29
CA ARG A 9 4.29 -14.47 0.47
C ARG A 9 4.74 -13.59 -0.69
N ILE A 10 5.47 -12.55 -0.35
CA ILE A 10 5.95 -11.53 -1.27
C ILE A 10 7.47 -11.45 -1.13
N ILE A 11 8.17 -11.36 -2.26
CA ILE A 11 9.62 -11.12 -2.34
C ILE A 11 9.80 -9.76 -3.01
N VAL A 12 10.45 -8.84 -2.31
CA VAL A 12 10.77 -7.51 -2.80
C VAL A 12 12.22 -7.55 -3.29
N MET A 13 12.40 -7.17 -4.55
CA MET A 13 13.72 -7.13 -5.18
C MET A 13 14.08 -5.71 -5.61
N ASP A 14 15.34 -5.35 -5.44
CA ASP A 14 15.92 -4.14 -6.02
C ASP A 14 17.25 -4.51 -6.68
N LYS A 15 17.42 -4.14 -7.95
CA LYS A 15 18.66 -4.37 -8.74
C LYS A 15 19.22 -5.80 -8.68
N GLY A 16 18.35 -6.80 -8.61
CA GLY A 16 18.73 -8.21 -8.56
C GLY A 16 19.01 -8.75 -7.16
N GLU A 17 18.87 -7.93 -6.12
CA GLU A 17 19.01 -8.33 -4.73
C GLU A 17 17.65 -8.42 -4.05
N ILE A 18 17.51 -9.36 -3.10
CA ILE A 18 16.31 -9.46 -2.27
C ILE A 18 16.45 -8.48 -1.11
N VAL A 19 15.53 -7.52 -1.06
CA VAL A 19 15.51 -6.46 -0.03
C VAL A 19 14.37 -6.63 0.98
N GLY A 20 13.51 -7.63 0.80
CA GLY A 20 12.47 -7.99 1.75
C GLY A 20 11.75 -9.28 1.37
N ILE A 21 11.36 -10.07 2.36
CA ILE A 21 10.50 -11.25 2.19
C ILE A 21 9.49 -11.28 3.33
N GLY A 22 8.20 -11.45 3.02
CA GLY A 22 7.17 -11.59 4.04
C GLY A 22 5.77 -11.50 3.46
N THR A 23 4.79 -11.47 4.34
CA THR A 23 3.41 -11.07 4.04
C THR A 23 3.33 -9.57 3.76
N HIS A 24 2.18 -9.11 3.24
CA HIS A 24 1.91 -7.69 3.04
C HIS A 24 2.12 -6.87 4.33
N GLU A 25 1.55 -7.31 5.45
CA GLU A 25 1.64 -6.60 6.73
C GLU A 25 3.07 -6.55 7.29
N GLU A 26 3.83 -7.64 7.15
CA GLU A 26 5.23 -7.70 7.57
C GLU A 26 6.08 -6.74 6.75
N LEU A 27 5.90 -6.71 5.43
CA LEU A 27 6.68 -5.86 4.53
C LEU A 27 6.33 -4.38 4.69
N LEU A 28 5.07 -4.03 5.00
CA LEU A 28 4.71 -2.64 5.35
C LEU A 28 5.47 -2.13 6.58
N LYS A 29 5.77 -3.01 7.54
CA LYS A 29 6.51 -2.67 8.77
C LYS A 29 8.03 -2.72 8.60
N THR A 30 8.52 -3.63 7.76
CA THR A 30 9.95 -3.99 7.71
C THR A 30 10.67 -3.57 6.43
N CYS A 31 9.94 -3.29 5.34
CA CYS A 31 10.52 -2.97 4.03
C CYS A 31 10.08 -1.57 3.54
N PRO A 32 10.93 -0.54 3.69
CA PRO A 32 10.61 0.83 3.26
C PRO A 32 10.32 0.96 1.76
N LEU A 33 10.94 0.12 0.93
CA LEU A 33 10.72 0.12 -0.52
C LEU A 33 9.31 -0.38 -0.86
N TYR A 34 8.87 -1.48 -0.22
CA TYR A 34 7.53 -2.01 -0.38
C TYR A 34 6.47 -1.00 0.06
N LYS A 35 6.69 -0.35 1.22
CA LYS A 35 5.80 0.69 1.73
C LYS A 35 5.61 1.84 0.72
N LYS A 36 6.69 2.33 0.12
CA LYS A 36 6.61 3.39 -0.91
C LYS A 36 5.82 2.97 -2.15
N MET A 37 5.97 1.71 -2.58
CA MET A 37 5.22 1.17 -3.71
C MET A 37 3.73 1.06 -3.39
N ASP A 38 3.37 0.60 -2.18
CA ASP A 38 1.98 0.51 -1.74
C ASP A 38 1.33 1.91 -1.60
N GLU A 39 2.04 2.87 -1.00
CA GLU A 39 1.60 4.27 -0.91
C GLU A 39 1.35 4.86 -2.30
N SER A 40 2.28 4.69 -3.24
CA SER A 40 2.16 5.22 -4.62
C SER A 40 0.95 4.66 -5.36
N GLU A 41 0.58 3.41 -5.09
CA GLU A 41 -0.61 2.78 -5.64
C GLU A 41 -1.89 3.29 -4.96
N ASN A 42 -1.84 3.57 -3.66
CA ASN A 42 -2.96 4.12 -2.90
C ASN A 42 -3.24 5.60 -3.22
N TYR A 43 -2.25 6.36 -3.69
CA TYR A 43 -2.46 7.73 -4.20
C TYR A 43 -3.44 7.80 -5.38
N MET A 44 -3.65 6.70 -6.13
CA MET A 44 -4.67 6.61 -7.17
C MET A 44 -6.04 6.13 -6.66
N ASN A 45 -6.16 5.80 -5.38
CA ASN A 45 -7.40 5.46 -4.70
C ASN A 45 -7.57 6.34 -3.44
N PRO A 46 -7.91 7.64 -3.60
CA PRO A 46 -8.02 8.58 -2.49
C PRO A 46 -9.18 8.29 -1.51
N LEU A 47 -9.83 7.12 -1.64
CA LEU A 47 -11.04 6.75 -0.91
C LEU A 47 -10.79 5.88 0.33
N GLU A 48 -9.53 5.48 0.60
CA GLU A 48 -9.19 4.58 1.73
C GLU A 48 -8.42 5.28 2.87
N GLU A 49 -8.59 6.60 3.04
CA GLU A 49 -8.26 7.28 4.31
C GLU A 49 -9.52 7.96 4.86
N ASP A 50 -10.07 7.34 5.91
CA ASP A 50 -11.23 7.76 6.68
C ASP A 50 -12.59 7.77 5.93
N GLY A 51 -13.53 6.95 6.40
CA GLY A 51 -14.90 6.88 5.90
C GLY A 51 -15.79 8.05 6.34
N THR A 52 -15.20 9.14 6.85
CA THR A 52 -15.92 10.32 7.38
C THR A 52 -15.80 11.55 6.46
N LYS A 53 -14.90 11.53 5.48
CA LYS A 53 -14.64 12.69 4.61
C LYS A 53 -15.73 12.97 3.55
N TRP A 54 -16.59 12.00 3.25
CA TRP A 54 -17.71 12.15 2.30
C TRP A 54 -18.80 13.11 2.79
N GLU A 55 -18.94 13.26 4.11
CA GLU A 55 -19.95 14.15 4.71
C GLU A 55 -19.53 15.62 4.66
N GLU A 56 -18.23 15.95 4.73
CA GLU A 56 -17.76 17.34 4.60
C GLU A 56 -17.76 17.85 3.15
N ALA A 57 -17.50 16.98 2.17
CA ALA A 57 -17.47 17.36 0.76
C ALA A 57 -18.84 17.67 0.15
N LEU A 58 -19.93 17.13 0.73
CA LEU A 58 -21.31 17.35 0.26
C LEU A 58 -21.99 18.59 0.87
N TYR A 59 -21.39 19.21 1.88
CA TYR A 59 -21.92 20.40 2.56
C TYR A 59 -21.31 21.73 2.09
N GLN A 60 -20.31 21.69 1.20
CA GLN A 60 -19.72 22.90 0.59
C GLN A 60 -20.18 23.15 -0.86
N GLY A 61 -21.36 22.64 -1.22
CA GLY A 61 -22.07 22.99 -2.46
C GLY A 61 -23.24 23.92 -2.18
#